data_AF-A0A960JNB4-F1
#
_entry.id   AF-A0A960JNB4-F1
#
_cell.length_a   1.000
_cell.length_b   1.000
_cell.length_c   1.000
_cell.angle_alpha   90.00
_cell.angle_beta   90.00
_cell.angle_gamma   90.00
#
_symmetry.space_group_name_H-M   'P 1'
#
loop_
_entity.id
_entity.type
_entity.pdbx_description
1 polymer ?
#
loop_
_entity_poly.entity_id
_entity_poly.type
_entity_poly.pdbx_seq_one_letter_code
_entity_poly.pdbx_strand_id
1 'polypeptide(L)'
;MAEFSLSLNDDQVQLKDWIHTFAKDVVRPAAEEWDEKEEFPWPIVEEAAKIGLYSFDFMAQAMMGDPSGLTMPIALEELFWGDAGIGLSIFGSGLAAAGIAGNGT
;
A
#
# COMPACT_ATOMS: atom_id res chain seq x y z
N MET A 1 13.25 22.18 -6.41
CA MET A 1 13.43 21.41 -5.17
C MET A 1 12.27 21.76 -4.27
N ALA A 2 11.53 20.76 -3.78
CA ALA A 2 10.54 21.02 -2.74
C ALA A 2 11.28 21.57 -1.50
N GLU A 3 10.76 22.63 -0.90
CA GLU A 3 11.27 23.14 0.37
C GLU A 3 11.04 22.07 1.45
N PHE A 4 12.02 21.84 2.31
CA PHE A 4 11.92 20.80 3.33
C PHE A 4 10.77 21.13 4.31
N SER A 5 9.84 20.19 4.49
CA SER A 5 8.71 20.30 5.41
C SER A 5 8.45 18.93 6.04
N LEU A 6 8.02 18.93 7.29
CA LEU A 6 7.54 17.73 8.00
C LEU A 6 6.03 17.51 7.83
N SER A 7 5.33 18.46 7.20
CA SER A 7 3.89 18.33 6.94
C SER A 7 3.67 17.58 5.63
N LEU A 8 2.72 16.65 5.64
CA LEU A 8 2.23 16.03 4.41
C LEU A 8 1.50 17.05 3.55
N ASN A 9 1.59 16.90 2.23
CA ASN A 9 0.76 17.67 1.30
C ASN A 9 -0.67 17.10 1.23
N ASP A 10 -1.58 17.83 0.60
CA ASP A 10 -3.00 17.45 0.54
C ASP A 10 -3.23 16.09 -0.15
N ASP A 11 -2.43 15.75 -1.17
CA ASP A 11 -2.54 14.47 -1.88
C ASP A 11 -2.11 13.30 -0.98
N GLN A 12 -1.02 13.47 -0.23
CA GLN A 12 -0.53 12.50 0.73
C GLN A 12 -1.50 12.30 1.89
N VAL A 13 -2.14 13.38 2.37
CA VAL A 13 -3.18 13.29 3.41
C VAL A 13 -4.39 12.53 2.90
N GLN A 14 -4.87 12.84 1.69
CA GLN A 14 -5.98 12.11 1.07
C GLN A 14 -5.66 10.63 0.87
N LEU A 15 -4.45 10.33 0.40
CA LEU A 15 -3.99 8.95 0.24
C LEU A 15 -3.99 8.20 1.58
N LYS A 16 -3.41 8.82 2.61
CA LYS A 16 -3.34 8.25 3.97
C LYS A 16 -4.75 7.91 4.47
N ASP A 17 -5.66 8.87 4.42
CA ASP A 17 -7.03 8.69 4.94
C ASP A 17 -7.82 7.65 4.13
N TRP A 18 -7.60 7.57 2.82
CA TRP A 18 -8.22 6.57 1.96
C TRP A 18 -7.74 5.15 2.30
N ILE A 19 -6.43 4.94 2.41
CA ILE A 19 -5.86 3.63 2.75
C ILE A 19 -6.20 3.25 4.18
N HIS A 20 -6.17 4.20 5.11
CA HIS A 20 -6.57 3.97 6.50
C HIS A 20 -8.02 3.46 6.59
N THR A 21 -8.91 4.01 5.77
CA THR A 21 -10.32 3.55 5.71
C THR A 21 -10.39 2.09 5.24
N PHE A 22 -9.67 1.72 4.18
CA PHE A 22 -9.60 0.33 3.72
C PHE A 22 -8.99 -0.61 4.78
N ALA A 23 -7.90 -0.18 5.43
CA ALA A 23 -7.24 -0.95 6.47
C ALA A 23 -8.15 -1.17 7.68
N LYS A 24 -8.88 -0.14 8.11
CA LYS A 24 -9.81 -0.20 9.24
C LYS A 24 -11.05 -1.03 8.96
N ASP A 25 -11.65 -0.89 7.78
CA ASP A 25 -12.96 -1.46 7.49
C ASP A 25 -12.88 -2.86 6.86
N VAL A 26 -11.76 -3.20 6.21
CA VAL A 26 -11.59 -4.48 5.49
C VAL A 26 -10.46 -5.33 6.09
N VAL A 27 -9.26 -4.76 6.27
CA VAL A 27 -8.07 -5.56 6.65
C VAL A 27 -8.10 -5.94 8.12
N ARG A 28 -8.24 -4.96 9.03
CA ARG A 28 -8.18 -5.17 10.48
C ARG A 28 -9.24 -6.14 11.00
N PRO A 29 -10.51 -6.08 10.56
CA PRO A 29 -11.54 -7.01 11.02
C PRO A 29 -11.28 -8.46 10.56
N ALA A 30 -10.57 -8.64 9.45
CA ALA A 30 -10.22 -9.96 8.91
C ALA A 30 -8.89 -10.51 9.47
N ALA A 31 -8.10 -9.70 10.18
CA ALA A 31 -6.74 -10.08 10.59
C ALA A 31 -6.68 -11.37 11.41
N GLU A 32 -7.50 -11.49 12.47
CA GLU A 32 -7.49 -12.65 13.38
C GLU A 32 -7.92 -13.95 12.67
N GLU A 33 -9.00 -13.89 11.88
CA GLU A 33 -9.49 -15.06 11.15
C GLU A 33 -8.49 -15.55 10.09
N TRP A 34 -7.74 -14.64 9.46
CA TRP A 34 -6.74 -15.00 8.45
C TRP A 34 -5.42 -15.47 9.05
N ASP A 35 -5.04 -14.93 10.22
CA ASP A 35 -3.92 -15.44 11.02
C ASP A 35 -4.18 -16.90 11.45
N GLU A 36 -5.38 -17.21 11.97
CA GLU A 36 -5.74 -18.57 12.36
C GLU A 36 -5.83 -19.56 11.19
N LYS A 37 -6.28 -19.11 10.02
CA LYS A 37 -6.43 -19.98 8.84
C LYS A 37 -5.12 -20.31 8.14
N GLU A 38 -4.13 -19.43 8.24
CA GLU A 38 -2.85 -19.53 7.50
C GLU A 38 -3.03 -19.69 5.98
N GLU A 39 -4.11 -19.14 5.43
CA GLU A 39 -4.44 -19.18 4.00
C GLU A 39 -4.23 -17.83 3.30
N PHE A 40 -4.00 -17.86 1.99
CA PHE A 40 -3.82 -16.64 1.22
C PHE A 40 -5.13 -15.83 1.12
N PRO A 41 -5.12 -14.51 1.42
CA PRO A 41 -6.32 -13.68 1.53
C PRO A 41 -6.91 -13.23 0.18
N TRP A 42 -7.26 -14.17 -0.70
CA TRP A 42 -7.82 -13.88 -2.04
C TRP A 42 -8.94 -12.84 -2.04
N PRO A 43 -9.98 -12.93 -1.17
CA PRO A 43 -11.07 -11.95 -1.19
C PRO A 43 -10.58 -10.52 -0.91
N ILE A 44 -9.64 -10.36 0.02
CA ILE A 44 -9.13 -9.03 0.40
C ILE A 44 -8.22 -8.47 -0.70
N VAL A 45 -7.41 -9.33 -1.33
CA VAL A 45 -6.57 -8.94 -2.47
C VAL A 45 -7.45 -8.48 -3.65
N GLU A 46 -8.54 -9.18 -3.93
CA GLU A 46 -9.49 -8.77 -4.98
C GLU A 46 -10.17 -7.43 -4.67
N GLU A 47 -10.55 -7.18 -3.40
CA GLU A 47 -11.07 -5.87 -3.00
C GLU A 47 -10.03 -4.76 -3.13
N ALA A 48 -8.78 -5.01 -2.71
CA ALA A 48 -7.66 -4.08 -2.91
C ALA A 48 -7.42 -3.78 -4.41
N ALA A 49 -7.63 -4.77 -5.29
CA ALA A 49 -7.56 -4.60 -6.74
C ALA A 49 -8.65 -3.65 -7.26
N LYS A 50 -9.90 -3.84 -6.79
CA LYS A 50 -11.07 -3.06 -7.22
C LYS A 50 -10.94 -1.58 -6.87
N ILE A 51 -10.34 -1.27 -5.72
CA ILE A 51 -10.09 0.12 -5.32
C ILE A 51 -8.82 0.69 -5.97
N GLY A 52 -8.02 -0.12 -6.64
CA GLY A 52 -6.83 0.32 -7.37
C GLY A 52 -5.56 0.48 -6.52
N LEU A 53 -5.54 -0.10 -5.31
CA LEU A 53 -4.47 0.08 -4.30
C LEU A 53 -3.07 -0.33 -4.79
N TYR A 54 -3.00 -1.21 -5.78
CA TYR A 54 -1.75 -1.65 -6.41
C TYR A 54 -1.84 -1.62 -7.94
N SER A 55 -2.67 -0.72 -8.46
CA SER A 55 -2.79 -0.48 -9.89
C SER A 55 -1.52 0.14 -10.48
N PHE A 56 -1.39 0.09 -11.81
CA PHE A 56 -0.28 0.75 -12.50
C PHE A 56 -0.24 2.26 -12.22
N ASP A 57 -1.40 2.93 -12.21
CA ASP A 57 -1.50 4.36 -11.91
C ASP A 57 -1.02 4.67 -10.49
N PHE A 58 -1.45 3.88 -9.50
CA PHE A 58 -0.98 4.02 -8.12
C PHE A 58 0.55 3.89 -8.05
N MET A 59 1.10 2.85 -8.66
CA MET A 59 2.55 2.60 -8.64
C MET A 59 3.32 3.71 -9.37
N ALA A 60 2.82 4.21 -10.49
CA ALA A 60 3.43 5.30 -11.24
C ALA A 60 3.44 6.60 -10.42
N GLN A 61 2.34 6.93 -9.73
CA GLN A 61 2.27 8.09 -8.86
C GLN A 61 3.21 7.95 -7.65
N ALA A 62 3.24 6.79 -7.01
CA ALA A 62 4.08 6.53 -5.85
C ALA A 62 5.58 6.55 -6.16
N MET A 63 5.99 6.08 -7.35
CA MET A 63 7.40 5.95 -7.73
C MET A 63 7.95 7.16 -8.50
N MET A 64 7.11 7.84 -9.29
CA MET A 64 7.57 8.93 -10.20
C MET A 64 6.84 10.26 -9.97
N GLY A 65 5.63 10.21 -9.39
CA GLY A 65 4.76 11.39 -9.23
C GLY A 65 5.03 12.21 -7.98
N ASP A 66 5.66 11.62 -6.95
CA ASP A 66 5.95 12.28 -5.67
C ASP A 66 7.45 12.59 -5.50
N PRO A 67 7.87 13.86 -5.64
CA PRO A 67 9.26 14.28 -5.46
C PRO A 67 9.80 14.05 -4.04
N SER A 68 8.94 13.89 -3.04
CA SER A 68 9.36 13.60 -1.66
C SER A 68 9.60 12.10 -1.41
N GLY A 69 9.05 11.23 -2.26
CA GLY A 69 9.11 9.78 -2.11
C GLY A 69 8.32 9.24 -0.90
N LEU A 70 7.45 10.04 -0.28
CA LEU A 70 6.71 9.66 0.93
C LEU A 70 5.40 8.90 0.65
N THR A 71 4.85 9.05 -0.56
CA THR A 71 3.61 8.37 -0.99
C THR A 71 3.62 6.87 -0.72
N MET A 72 4.70 6.16 -1.11
CA MET A 72 4.79 4.72 -0.91
C MET A 72 4.95 4.32 0.57
N PRO A 73 5.86 4.91 1.37
CA PRO A 73 5.91 4.67 2.80
C PRO A 73 4.59 4.88 3.55
N ILE A 74 3.88 5.99 3.27
CA ILE A 74 2.59 6.30 3.91
C ILE A 74 1.56 5.24 3.58
N ALA A 75 1.47 4.85 2.31
CA ALA A 75 0.53 3.82 1.87
C ALA A 75 0.79 2.46 2.54
N LEU A 76 2.06 2.07 2.66
CA LEU A 76 2.44 0.83 3.31
C LEU A 76 2.17 0.90 4.82
N GLU A 77 2.51 2.00 5.48
CA GLU A 77 2.28 2.16 6.93
C GLU A 77 0.80 1.98 7.29
N GLU A 78 -0.11 2.64 6.56
CA GLU A 78 -1.54 2.55 6.83
C GLU A 78 -2.11 1.15 6.55
N LEU A 79 -1.63 0.48 5.50
CA LEU A 79 -2.07 -0.88 5.21
C LEU A 79 -1.58 -1.87 6.28
N PHE A 80 -0.32 -1.76 6.68
CA PHE A 80 0.32 -2.64 7.67
C PHE A 80 -0.20 -2.37 9.09
N TRP A 81 -0.71 -1.17 9.36
CA TRP A 81 -1.48 -0.90 10.57
C TRP A 81 -2.73 -1.80 10.67
N GLY A 82 -3.36 -2.11 9.53
CA GLY A 82 -4.46 -3.08 9.45
C GLY A 82 -3.98 -4.47 9.85
N ASP A 83 -3.12 -5.07 9.02
CA ASP A 83 -2.45 -6.34 9.30
C ASP A 83 -1.19 -6.49 8.44
N ALA A 84 -0.12 -7.03 9.02
CA ALA A 84 1.16 -7.18 8.34
C ALA A 84 1.17 -8.34 7.33
N GLY A 85 0.46 -9.44 7.62
CA GLY A 85 0.42 -10.62 6.74
C GLY A 85 -0.39 -10.36 5.47
N ILE A 86 -1.57 -9.77 5.62
CA ILE A 86 -2.44 -9.32 4.53
C ILE A 86 -1.76 -8.18 3.76
N GLY A 87 -1.15 -7.22 4.45
CA GLY A 87 -0.40 -6.13 3.81
C GLY A 87 0.73 -6.66 2.91
N LEU A 88 1.48 -7.66 3.40
CA LEU A 88 2.51 -8.34 2.61
C LEU A 88 1.92 -9.20 1.49
N SER A 89 0.74 -9.78 1.66
CA SER A 89 0.07 -10.54 0.60
C SER A 89 -0.28 -9.65 -0.61
N ILE A 90 -0.57 -8.37 -0.37
CA ILE A 90 -0.87 -7.39 -1.41
C ILE A 90 0.42 -6.84 -2.04
N PHE A 91 1.37 -6.36 -1.23
CA PHE A 91 2.56 -5.65 -1.73
C PHE A 91 3.84 -6.49 -1.85
N GLY A 92 3.85 -7.74 -1.38
CA GLY A 92 5.04 -8.58 -1.33
C GLY A 92 5.64 -8.87 -2.71
N SER A 93 4.80 -9.01 -3.74
CA SER A 93 5.23 -9.14 -5.14
C SER A 93 6.00 -7.90 -5.63
N GLY A 94 5.74 -6.74 -5.04
CA GLY A 94 6.45 -5.49 -5.32
C GLY A 94 7.94 -5.55 -5.01
N LEU A 95 8.38 -6.38 -4.05
CA LEU A 95 9.80 -6.54 -3.72
C LEU A 95 10.58 -7.19 -4.89
N ALA A 96 10.00 -8.23 -5.50
CA ALA A 96 10.57 -8.86 -6.68
C ALA A 96 10.51 -7.90 -7.89
N ALA A 97 9.39 -7.18 -8.06
CA ALA A 97 9.23 -6.21 -9.12
C ALA A 97 10.26 -5.07 -9.03
N ALA A 98 10.57 -4.57 -7.82
CA ALA A 98 11.59 -3.55 -7.60
C ALA A 98 12.98 -4.04 -8.02
N GLY A 99 13.32 -5.30 -7.75
CA GLY A 99 14.57 -5.91 -8.20
C GLY A 99 14.70 -5.92 -9.72
N ILE A 100 13.62 -6.28 -10.42
CA ILE A 100 13.54 -6.24 -11.89
C ILE A 100 13.60 -4.79 -12.40
N ALA A 101 12.88 -3.85 -11.78
CA ALA A 101 12.89 -2.46 -12.22
C ALA A 101 14.28 -1.80 -12.05
N GLY A 102 15.02 -2.16 -11.00
CA GLY A 102 16.34 -1.61 -10.72
C GLY A 102 17.49 -2.22 -11.52
N ASN A 103 17.37 -3.48 -11.96
CA ASN A 103 18.47 -4.25 -12.56
C ASN A 103 18.11 -4.99 -13.86
N GLY A 104 16.84 -4.98 -14.26
CA GLY A 104 16.36 -5.63 -15.47
C GLY A 104 16.87 -4.93 -16.73
N THR A 105 17.09 -5.72 -17.77
CA THR A 105 17.56 -5.29 -19.09
C THR A 105 16.43 -4.94 -20.02
#